data_AF-A0A522D374-F1
#
_entry.id   AF-A0A522D374-F1
#
_cell.length_a   1.000
_cell.length_b   1.000
_cell.length_c   1.000
_cell.angle_alpha   90.00
_cell.angle_beta   90.00
_cell.angle_gamma   90.00
#
_symmetry.space_group_name_H-M   'P 1'
#
loop_
_entity.id
_entity.type
_entity.pdbx_description
1 polymer ?
#
loop_
_entity_poly.entity_id
_entity_poly.type
_entity_poly.pdbx_seq_one_letter_code
_entity_poly.pdbx_strand_id
1 'polypeptide(L)'
;MKKSKILRIVTLVILIMIANSAFAQEKTEPAREEPVSRWEPTVLTPINLYDTFTFDEKNQTTVRTSMYIFGPAFVTVWGLVEWGWFSGHSFKVHPTDVWGADALDGGSDKLGHMFGAYTAKRAATFLFRASGDSRLKANLMGAAYAEVVTLILEFGDGLSTAYGFDPWDVVGNNVGILAGFLLDQFPVLDRMFALQCEWIPSKKFRKNFEPFTQNSDVFTDYSGQKILLATKLGGIPYLSRTPLRYLNVDLGYYARGYYNNYYKSNTQNLYLGLSVNYSIAFGDLLPTGYTSSTFQSIFNYYHVPLTLEAKKWELVRVPNNDEF
;
A
#
# COMPACT_ATOMS: atom_id res chain seq x y z
N MET A 1 5.79 -32.26 -9.51
CA MET A 1 5.94 -31.15 -10.48
C MET A 1 6.14 -29.82 -9.74
N LYS A 2 7.18 -29.71 -8.92
CA LYS A 2 7.26 -28.74 -7.80
C LYS A 2 8.74 -28.43 -7.50
N LYS A 3 9.05 -27.24 -6.99
CA LYS A 3 10.39 -26.66 -6.69
C LYS A 3 11.25 -26.16 -7.86
N SER A 4 11.48 -26.92 -8.94
CA SER A 4 12.45 -26.49 -9.98
C SER A 4 11.99 -25.28 -10.83
N LYS A 5 10.68 -25.05 -10.97
CA LYS A 5 10.15 -23.89 -11.71
C LYS A 5 10.22 -22.58 -10.91
N ILE A 6 9.99 -22.64 -9.60
CA ILE A 6 10.03 -21.46 -8.71
C ILE A 6 11.48 -20.97 -8.58
N LEU A 7 12.44 -21.89 -8.41
CA LEU A 7 13.85 -21.53 -8.35
C LEU A 7 14.33 -20.86 -9.65
N ARG A 8 13.86 -21.34 -10.82
CA ARG A 8 14.19 -20.74 -12.13
C ARG A 8 13.63 -19.32 -12.28
N ILE A 9 12.46 -19.03 -11.73
CA ILE A 9 11.85 -17.68 -11.76
C ILE A 9 12.65 -16.73 -10.86
N VAL A 10 12.98 -17.16 -9.64
CA VAL A 10 13.80 -16.36 -8.70
C VAL A 10 15.19 -16.09 -9.28
N THR A 11 15.84 -17.10 -9.87
CA THR A 11 17.15 -16.90 -10.52
C THR A 11 17.06 -15.98 -11.75
N LEU A 12 15.97 -16.03 -12.52
CA LEU A 12 15.76 -15.13 -13.66
C LEU A 12 15.58 -13.67 -13.19
N VAL A 13 14.83 -13.44 -12.11
CA VAL A 13 14.65 -12.10 -11.52
C VAL A 13 15.98 -11.55 -11.01
N ILE A 14 16.78 -12.37 -10.32
CA ILE A 14 18.12 -11.98 -9.85
C ILE A 14 19.05 -11.66 -11.02
N LEU A 15 19.03 -12.46 -12.10
CA LEU A 15 19.83 -12.21 -13.30
C LEU A 15 19.41 -10.92 -14.03
N ILE A 16 18.12 -10.60 -14.07
CA ILE A 16 17.61 -9.33 -14.64
C ILE A 16 18.08 -8.14 -13.78
N MET A 17 18.10 -8.29 -12.45
CA MET A 17 18.61 -7.24 -11.55
C MET A 17 20.11 -7.02 -11.73
N ILE A 18 20.90 -8.07 -11.90
CA ILE A 18 22.35 -7.97 -12.12
C ILE A 18 22.66 -7.39 -13.52
N ALA A 19 21.93 -7.82 -14.56
CA ALA A 19 22.12 -7.29 -15.92
C ALA A 19 21.85 -5.77 -16.00
N ASN A 20 20.86 -5.26 -15.26
CA ASN A 20 20.57 -3.82 -15.21
C ASN A 20 21.65 -3.01 -14.47
N SER A 21 22.37 -3.63 -13.54
CA SER A 21 23.50 -2.96 -12.86
C SER A 21 24.72 -2.78 -13.77
N ALA A 22 24.90 -3.66 -14.76
CA ALA A 22 26.00 -3.58 -15.73
C ALA A 22 25.73 -2.59 -16.87
N PHE A 23 24.47 -2.36 -17.23
CA PHE A 23 24.09 -1.35 -18.25
C PHE A 23 23.97 0.08 -17.69
N ALA A 24 23.96 0.27 -16.37
CA ALA A 24 23.88 1.60 -15.74
C ALA A 24 25.22 2.37 -15.76
N GLN A 25 26.25 1.83 -16.40
CA GLN A 25 27.58 2.42 -16.48
C GLN A 25 27.88 2.99 -17.87
N GLU A 26 26.92 3.70 -18.46
CA GLU A 26 27.16 4.49 -19.67
C GLU A 26 27.65 5.89 -19.26
N LYS A 27 28.81 6.30 -19.80
CA LYS A 27 29.39 7.63 -19.57
C LYS A 27 28.46 8.69 -20.14
N THR A 28 27.88 9.51 -19.27
CA THR A 28 27.12 10.71 -19.66
C THR A 28 28.07 11.81 -20.12
N GLU A 29 28.04 12.14 -21.42
CA GLU A 29 28.51 13.43 -21.90
C GLU A 29 27.53 14.55 -21.49
N PRO A 30 28.01 15.77 -21.19
CA PRO A 30 27.14 16.87 -20.79
C PRO A 30 26.26 17.32 -21.96
N ALA A 31 24.94 17.20 -21.78
CA ALA A 31 23.95 17.64 -22.75
C ALA A 31 23.99 19.17 -22.95
N ARG A 32 23.91 19.61 -24.21
CA ARG A 32 23.72 21.02 -24.59
C ARG A 32 22.40 21.53 -24.01
N GLU A 33 22.46 22.61 -23.25
CA GLU A 33 21.27 23.32 -22.75
C GLU A 33 20.58 24.05 -23.90
N GLU A 34 19.53 23.42 -24.46
CA GLU A 34 18.51 24.13 -25.23
C GLU A 34 17.61 24.93 -24.26
N PRO A 35 17.22 26.17 -24.60
CA PRO A 35 16.38 26.99 -23.73
C PRO A 35 15.02 26.31 -23.53
N VAL A 36 14.76 25.88 -22.29
CA VAL A 36 13.51 25.26 -21.87
C VAL A 36 12.36 26.25 -22.11
N SER A 37 11.55 26.01 -23.15
CA SER A 37 10.27 26.70 -23.29
C SER A 37 9.48 26.49 -22.01
N ARG A 38 9.08 27.56 -21.33
CA ARG A 38 8.31 27.52 -20.08
C ARG A 38 6.99 26.80 -20.35
N TRP A 39 6.97 25.49 -20.07
CA TRP A 39 5.79 24.64 -20.16
C TRP A 39 4.87 25.01 -19.00
N GLU A 40 3.82 25.80 -19.26
CA GLU A 40 2.78 25.98 -18.25
C GLU A 40 1.99 24.67 -18.12
N PRO A 41 1.89 24.08 -16.91
CA PRO A 41 1.14 22.85 -16.74
C PRO A 41 -0.31 23.05 -17.19
N THR A 42 -0.76 22.28 -18.17
CA THR A 42 -2.17 22.30 -18.59
C THR A 42 -3.09 21.83 -17.44
N VAL A 43 -2.53 21.12 -16.46
CA VAL A 43 -3.19 20.50 -15.31
C VAL A 43 -2.73 21.19 -14.01
N LEU A 44 -3.67 21.55 -13.14
CA LEU A 44 -3.36 21.96 -11.77
C LEU A 44 -2.99 20.72 -10.96
N THR A 45 -1.69 20.46 -10.82
CA THR A 45 -1.21 19.30 -10.05
C THR A 45 -1.19 19.63 -8.57
N PRO A 46 -1.68 18.72 -7.70
CA PRO A 46 -1.49 18.86 -6.26
C PRO A 46 0.02 18.92 -5.93
N ILE A 47 0.37 19.78 -4.98
CA ILE A 47 1.73 19.92 -4.45
C ILE A 47 1.98 18.72 -3.53
N ASN A 48 2.81 17.79 -3.96
CA ASN A 48 3.11 16.60 -3.16
C ASN A 48 4.30 16.84 -2.22
N LEU A 49 4.57 15.89 -1.32
CA LEU A 49 5.73 15.98 -0.42
C LEU A 49 7.05 16.06 -1.20
N TYR A 50 7.15 15.46 -2.39
CA TYR A 50 8.35 15.53 -3.23
C TYR A 50 8.70 16.96 -3.65
N ASP A 51 7.71 17.80 -3.86
CA ASP A 51 7.92 19.17 -4.36
C ASP A 51 8.30 20.15 -3.24
N THR A 52 7.92 19.85 -1.99
CA THR A 52 8.15 20.75 -0.84
C THR A 52 9.28 20.31 0.08
N PHE A 53 9.62 19.02 0.08
CA PHE A 53 10.58 18.47 1.02
C PHE A 53 12.01 18.63 0.51
N THR A 54 12.80 19.42 1.23
CA THR A 54 14.23 19.61 0.94
C THR A 54 15.06 18.75 1.88
N PHE A 55 15.92 17.90 1.31
CA PHE A 55 16.78 17.01 2.09
C PHE A 55 18.16 17.63 2.31
N ASP A 56 18.68 17.55 3.53
CA ASP A 56 20.07 17.89 3.83
C ASP A 56 20.96 16.67 3.54
N GLU A 57 21.77 16.77 2.48
CA GLU A 57 22.71 15.72 2.05
C GLU A 57 23.64 15.25 3.18
N LYS A 58 23.95 16.09 4.18
CA LYS A 58 24.76 15.70 5.33
C LYS A 58 24.13 14.56 6.14
N ASN A 59 22.81 14.43 6.09
CA ASN A 59 22.04 13.41 6.80
C ASN A 59 21.74 12.18 5.94
N GLN A 60 22.22 12.10 4.70
CA GLN A 60 21.93 11.01 3.74
C GLN A 60 22.19 9.63 4.32
N THR A 61 23.38 9.43 4.87
CA THR A 61 23.79 8.14 5.45
C THR A 61 22.92 7.77 6.64
N THR A 62 22.65 8.72 7.54
CA THR A 62 21.82 8.50 8.73
C THR A 62 20.41 8.10 8.33
N VAL A 63 19.76 8.87 7.45
CA VAL A 63 18.39 8.58 7.01
C VAL A 63 18.29 7.22 6.32
N ARG A 64 19.21 6.91 5.40
CA ARG A 64 19.21 5.62 4.70
C ARG A 64 19.44 4.46 5.66
N THR A 65 20.37 4.61 6.61
CA THR A 65 20.62 3.59 7.64
C THR A 65 19.38 3.39 8.51
N SER A 66 18.75 4.48 8.95
CA SER A 66 17.49 4.42 9.71
C SER A 66 16.38 3.73 8.93
N MET A 67 16.24 3.98 7.63
CA MET A 67 15.26 3.29 6.78
C MET A 67 15.52 1.78 6.74
N TYR A 68 16.75 1.37 6.44
CA TYR A 68 17.10 -0.06 6.34
C TYR A 68 16.86 -0.83 7.63
N ILE A 69 16.97 -0.16 8.78
CA ILE A 69 16.68 -0.76 10.09
C ILE A 69 15.17 -0.71 10.38
N PHE A 70 14.52 0.42 10.14
CA PHE A 70 13.18 0.70 10.66
C PHE A 70 12.14 -0.31 10.17
N GLY A 71 12.01 -0.53 8.85
CA GLY A 71 10.98 -1.44 8.32
C GLY A 71 11.13 -2.88 8.84
N PRO A 72 12.29 -3.53 8.63
CA PRO A 72 12.55 -4.87 9.16
C PRO A 72 12.39 -4.97 10.68
N ALA A 73 12.89 -4.01 11.44
CA ALA A 73 12.76 -4.01 12.90
C ALA A 73 11.31 -3.83 13.35
N PHE A 74 10.59 -2.89 12.73
CA PHE A 74 9.18 -2.62 13.03
C PHE A 74 8.32 -3.86 12.81
N VAL A 75 8.40 -4.48 11.61
CA VAL A 75 7.59 -5.67 11.31
C VAL A 75 7.97 -6.85 12.20
N THR A 76 9.26 -7.00 12.54
CA THR A 76 9.70 -8.06 13.45
C THR A 76 9.17 -7.87 14.87
N VAL A 77 9.29 -6.66 15.42
CA VAL A 77 8.76 -6.35 16.76
C VAL A 77 7.25 -6.51 16.78
N TRP A 78 6.55 -6.01 15.77
CA TRP A 78 5.10 -6.12 15.66
C TRP A 78 4.66 -7.59 15.56
N GLY A 79 5.30 -8.39 14.70
CA GLY A 79 4.99 -9.81 14.54
C GLY A 79 5.26 -10.66 15.80
N LEU A 80 6.28 -10.29 16.59
CA LEU A 80 6.52 -10.92 17.89
C LEU A 80 5.43 -10.58 18.93
N VAL A 81 4.95 -9.34 18.95
CA VAL A 81 4.00 -8.84 19.95
C VAL A 81 2.56 -9.22 19.61
N GLU A 82 2.16 -9.03 18.35
CA GLU A 82 0.76 -9.12 17.90
C GLU A 82 0.45 -10.44 17.17
N TRP A 83 1.42 -11.01 16.44
CA TRP A 83 1.17 -12.17 15.56
C TRP A 83 1.73 -13.50 16.07
N GLY A 84 2.35 -13.49 17.25
CA GLY A 84 2.84 -14.69 17.91
C GLY A 84 3.90 -15.42 17.10
N TRP A 85 4.76 -14.70 16.37
CA TRP A 85 5.88 -15.32 15.67
C TRP A 85 6.76 -16.14 16.63
N PHE A 86 7.26 -17.28 16.16
CA PHE A 86 7.99 -18.30 16.95
C PHE A 86 7.15 -19.02 18.02
N SER A 87 5.84 -18.83 18.08
CA SER A 87 4.97 -19.71 18.87
C SER A 87 4.94 -21.14 18.33
N GLY A 88 5.24 -21.33 17.03
CA GLY A 88 5.31 -22.65 16.40
C GLY A 88 6.69 -23.31 16.52
N HIS A 89 6.71 -24.64 16.56
CA HIS A 89 7.96 -25.42 16.61
C HIS A 89 8.53 -25.78 15.23
N SER A 90 7.81 -25.47 14.14
CA SER A 90 8.23 -25.76 12.76
C SER A 90 7.62 -24.77 11.78
N PHE A 91 8.34 -24.49 10.69
CA PHE A 91 7.84 -23.63 9.61
C PHE A 91 6.64 -24.26 8.90
N LYS A 92 5.52 -23.54 8.84
CA LYS A 92 4.24 -23.96 8.25
C LYS A 92 3.96 -23.18 6.98
N VAL A 93 3.78 -23.90 5.86
CA VAL A 93 3.21 -23.35 4.62
C VAL A 93 1.71 -23.62 4.64
N HIS A 94 0.90 -22.58 4.53
CA HIS A 94 -0.56 -22.67 4.62
C HIS A 94 -1.23 -21.81 3.55
N PRO A 95 -1.36 -22.32 2.31
CA PRO A 95 -2.04 -21.59 1.25
C PRO A 95 -3.53 -21.49 1.56
N THR A 96 -4.07 -20.28 1.62
CA THR A 96 -5.50 -20.04 1.87
C THR A 96 -6.24 -19.69 0.60
N ASP A 97 -7.57 -19.79 0.66
CA ASP A 97 -8.42 -19.36 -0.45
C ASP A 97 -8.44 -17.84 -0.54
N VAL A 98 -8.24 -17.32 -1.75
CA VAL A 98 -8.14 -15.87 -2.01
C VAL A 98 -9.52 -15.22 -2.07
N TRP A 99 -10.54 -15.95 -2.57
CA TRP A 99 -11.89 -15.43 -2.82
C TRP A 99 -12.96 -16.48 -2.51
N GLY A 100 -14.20 -16.04 -2.29
CA GLY A 100 -15.34 -16.93 -2.04
C GLY A 100 -15.61 -17.16 -0.56
N ALA A 101 -16.61 -18.00 -0.25
CA ALA A 101 -17.13 -18.21 1.10
C ALA A 101 -16.05 -18.55 2.13
N ASP A 102 -15.09 -19.38 1.74
CA ASP A 102 -14.04 -19.94 2.60
C ASP A 102 -12.74 -19.12 2.59
N ALA A 103 -12.71 -17.97 1.89
CA ALA A 103 -11.52 -17.13 1.82
C ALA A 103 -11.12 -16.59 3.21
N LEU A 104 -9.81 -16.61 3.48
CA LEU A 104 -9.25 -16.07 4.72
C LEU A 104 -9.62 -14.58 4.82
N ASP A 105 -10.30 -14.22 5.90
CA ASP A 105 -10.88 -12.88 6.14
C ASP A 105 -11.67 -12.32 4.95
N GLY A 106 -12.29 -13.20 4.18
CA GLY A 106 -13.01 -12.85 2.97
C GLY A 106 -12.12 -12.16 1.94
N GLY A 107 -10.84 -12.53 1.84
CA GLY A 107 -9.85 -11.93 0.94
C GLY A 107 -9.36 -10.53 1.37
N SER A 108 -9.89 -9.97 2.47
CA SER A 108 -9.39 -8.70 3.01
C SER A 108 -7.96 -8.82 3.52
N ASP A 109 -7.55 -10.00 3.98
CA ASP A 109 -6.16 -10.31 4.32
C ASP A 109 -5.21 -10.08 3.13
N LYS A 110 -5.48 -10.73 1.99
CA LYS A 110 -4.65 -10.56 0.76
C LYS A 110 -4.63 -9.12 0.26
N LEU A 111 -5.73 -8.38 0.41
CA LEU A 111 -5.80 -6.96 0.08
C LEU A 111 -5.08 -6.07 1.09
N GLY A 112 -5.01 -6.48 2.36
CA GLY A 112 -4.19 -5.87 3.40
C GLY A 112 -2.70 -5.99 3.07
N HIS A 113 -2.23 -7.19 2.70
CA HIS A 113 -0.88 -7.43 2.19
C HIS A 113 -0.57 -6.54 0.97
N MET A 114 -1.48 -6.50 -0.01
CA MET A 114 -1.35 -5.62 -1.18
C MET A 114 -1.23 -4.14 -0.78
N PHE A 115 -2.12 -3.63 0.06
CA PHE A 115 -2.12 -2.22 0.45
C PHE A 115 -0.93 -1.84 1.34
N GLY A 116 -0.54 -2.72 2.25
CA GLY A 116 0.64 -2.55 3.11
C GLY A 116 1.92 -2.49 2.28
N ALA A 117 2.11 -3.44 1.36
CA ALA A 117 3.26 -3.48 0.46
C ALA A 117 3.31 -2.26 -0.49
N TYR A 118 2.15 -1.86 -1.04
CA TYR A 118 2.00 -0.62 -1.80
C TYR A 118 2.48 0.60 -1.00
N THR A 119 2.03 0.74 0.24
CA THR A 119 2.36 1.88 1.10
C THR A 119 3.83 1.88 1.48
N ALA A 120 4.37 0.74 1.93
CA ALA A 120 5.78 0.60 2.28
C ALA A 120 6.70 0.91 1.10
N LYS A 121 6.36 0.41 -0.08
CA LYS A 121 7.09 0.66 -1.33
C LYS A 121 7.14 2.15 -1.66
N ARG A 122 5.98 2.83 -1.65
CA ARG A 122 5.91 4.24 -2.05
C ARG A 122 6.57 5.15 -1.02
N ALA A 123 6.43 4.85 0.28
CA ALA A 123 7.13 5.55 1.35
C ALA A 123 8.66 5.41 1.20
N ALA A 124 9.15 4.21 0.90
CA ALA A 124 10.58 3.98 0.67
C ALA A 124 11.07 4.70 -0.59
N THR A 125 10.33 4.64 -1.71
CA THR A 125 10.65 5.40 -2.92
C THR A 125 10.73 6.90 -2.65
N PHE A 126 9.80 7.45 -1.87
CA PHE A 126 9.84 8.85 -1.44
C PHE A 126 11.16 9.19 -0.74
N LEU A 127 11.54 8.40 0.27
CA LEU A 127 12.74 8.67 1.06
C LEU A 127 14.05 8.45 0.28
N PHE A 128 14.12 7.45 -0.60
CA PHE A 128 15.30 7.27 -1.47
C PHE A 128 15.46 8.43 -2.45
N ARG A 129 14.36 8.92 -3.02
CA ARG A 129 14.36 10.08 -3.90
C ARG A 129 14.73 11.35 -3.14
N ALA A 130 14.12 11.57 -1.97
CA ALA A 130 14.44 12.70 -1.11
C ALA A 130 15.93 12.68 -0.73
N SER A 131 16.50 11.51 -0.46
CA SER A 131 17.92 11.35 -0.18
C SER A 131 18.83 11.30 -1.43
N GLY A 132 18.39 11.82 -2.57
CA GLY A 132 19.24 12.11 -3.73
C GLY A 132 19.31 11.03 -4.83
N ASP A 133 18.56 9.92 -4.73
CA ASP A 133 18.51 8.96 -5.84
C ASP A 133 17.66 9.49 -7.01
N SER A 134 18.07 9.14 -8.25
CA SER A 134 17.28 9.41 -9.44
C SER A 134 15.91 8.70 -9.36
N ARG A 135 14.93 9.18 -10.12
CA ARG A 135 13.56 8.64 -10.12
C ARG A 135 13.52 7.11 -10.22
N LEU A 136 14.19 6.55 -11.24
CA LEU A 136 14.17 5.12 -11.48
C LEU A 136 14.89 4.35 -10.37
N LYS A 137 16.05 4.85 -9.92
CA LYS A 137 16.82 4.22 -8.85
C LYS A 137 16.02 4.20 -7.55
N ALA A 138 15.42 5.31 -7.15
CA ALA A 138 14.57 5.38 -5.96
C ALA A 138 13.34 4.46 -6.05
N ASN A 139 12.76 4.31 -7.24
CA ASN A 139 11.64 3.42 -7.48
C ASN A 139 12.03 1.94 -7.31
N LEU A 140 13.17 1.54 -7.88
CA LEU A 140 13.73 0.19 -7.74
C LEU A 140 14.14 -0.10 -6.28
N MET A 141 14.80 0.84 -5.61
CA MET A 141 15.21 0.70 -4.21
C MET A 141 14.00 0.60 -3.28
N GLY A 142 12.94 1.38 -3.54
CA GLY A 142 11.68 1.27 -2.79
C GLY A 142 10.98 -0.07 -2.98
N ALA A 143 10.99 -0.62 -4.20
CA ALA A 143 10.45 -1.95 -4.48
C ALA A 143 11.26 -3.05 -3.76
N ALA A 144 12.59 -3.01 -3.86
CA ALA A 144 13.47 -3.95 -3.17
C ALA A 144 13.30 -3.89 -1.64
N TYR A 145 13.17 -2.68 -1.10
CA TYR A 145 12.92 -2.48 0.33
C TYR A 145 11.59 -3.10 0.78
N ALA A 146 10.49 -2.81 0.07
CA ALA A 146 9.19 -3.36 0.40
C ALA A 146 9.14 -4.89 0.25
N GLU A 147 9.81 -5.45 -0.75
CA GLU A 147 9.94 -6.90 -0.91
C GLU A 147 10.67 -7.53 0.29
N VAL A 148 11.77 -6.94 0.76
CA VAL A 148 12.48 -7.44 1.96
C VAL A 148 11.57 -7.38 3.19
N VAL A 149 10.89 -6.26 3.43
CA VAL A 149 10.00 -6.09 4.59
C VAL A 149 8.85 -7.11 4.56
N THR A 150 8.21 -7.27 3.40
CA THR A 150 7.08 -8.20 3.26
C THR A 150 7.53 -9.65 3.29
N LEU A 151 8.69 -10.02 2.75
CA LEU A 151 9.22 -11.38 2.89
C LEU A 151 9.56 -11.73 4.35
N ILE A 152 10.02 -10.77 5.15
CA ILE A 152 10.19 -10.98 6.60
C ILE A 152 8.84 -11.26 7.25
N LEU A 153 7.80 -10.50 6.86
CA LEU A 153 6.43 -10.70 7.32
C LEU A 153 5.96 -12.13 7.04
N GLU A 154 5.97 -12.55 5.78
CA GLU A 154 5.50 -13.89 5.40
C GLU A 154 6.28 -15.01 6.08
N PHE A 155 7.60 -14.84 6.19
CA PHE A 155 8.45 -15.82 6.84
C PHE A 155 8.13 -15.93 8.33
N GLY A 156 7.86 -14.81 8.99
CA GLY A 156 7.43 -14.75 10.37
C GLY A 156 6.07 -15.44 10.58
N ASP A 157 5.11 -15.24 9.68
CA ASP A 157 3.81 -15.90 9.73
C ASP A 157 3.95 -17.42 9.59
N GLY A 158 4.91 -17.88 8.77
CA GLY A 158 5.30 -19.28 8.71
C GLY A 158 5.80 -19.88 10.03
N LEU A 159 6.18 -19.06 11.01
CA LEU A 159 6.63 -19.47 12.34
C LEU A 159 5.57 -19.24 13.43
N SER A 160 4.39 -18.76 13.07
CA SER A 160 3.26 -18.57 13.98
C SER A 160 2.37 -19.82 14.05
N THR A 161 1.77 -20.05 15.21
CA THR A 161 0.69 -21.04 15.38
C THR A 161 -0.66 -20.53 14.90
N ALA A 162 -0.87 -19.22 14.97
CA ALA A 162 -2.11 -18.56 14.54
C ALA A 162 -2.16 -18.39 13.01
N TYR A 163 -1.00 -18.10 12.40
CA TYR A 163 -0.87 -17.83 10.97
C TYR A 163 -0.11 -18.97 10.24
N GLY A 164 0.38 -18.68 9.03
CA GLY A 164 1.23 -19.56 8.24
C GLY A 164 1.72 -18.85 6.99
N PHE A 165 2.84 -19.31 6.42
CA PHE A 165 3.36 -18.75 5.17
C PHE A 165 2.38 -19.07 4.04
N ASP A 166 1.72 -18.06 3.48
CA ASP A 166 0.81 -18.21 2.36
C ASP A 166 1.43 -17.63 1.07
N PRO A 167 1.63 -18.44 0.03
CA PRO A 167 2.07 -17.92 -1.27
C PRO A 167 1.17 -16.84 -1.86
N TRP A 168 -0.12 -16.79 -1.50
CA TRP A 168 -1.04 -15.75 -1.97
C TRP A 168 -0.84 -14.40 -1.29
N ASP A 169 -0.27 -14.37 -0.09
CA ASP A 169 0.16 -13.12 0.56
C ASP A 169 1.35 -12.52 -0.17
N VAL A 170 2.34 -13.35 -0.55
CA VAL A 170 3.45 -12.94 -1.43
C VAL A 170 2.93 -12.36 -2.75
N VAL A 171 1.88 -12.95 -3.34
CA VAL A 171 1.25 -12.42 -4.55
C VAL A 171 0.59 -11.06 -4.27
N GLY A 172 -0.16 -10.93 -3.18
CA GLY A 172 -0.75 -9.66 -2.73
C GLY A 172 0.31 -8.57 -2.60
N ASN A 173 1.39 -8.86 -1.88
CA ASN A 173 2.54 -7.97 -1.70
C ASN A 173 3.11 -7.48 -3.04
N ASN A 174 3.38 -8.42 -3.95
CA ASN A 174 3.93 -8.12 -5.27
C ASN A 174 2.98 -7.28 -6.14
N VAL A 175 1.67 -7.52 -6.07
CA VAL A 175 0.67 -6.68 -6.74
C VAL A 175 0.70 -5.25 -6.19
N GLY A 176 0.81 -5.09 -4.87
CA GLY A 176 0.94 -3.80 -4.21
C GLY A 176 2.21 -3.04 -4.62
N ILE A 177 3.35 -3.72 -4.58
CA ILE A 177 4.66 -3.20 -5.02
C ILE A 177 4.59 -2.75 -6.48
N LEU A 178 4.02 -3.59 -7.36
CA LEU A 178 3.87 -3.26 -8.77
C LEU A 178 2.97 -2.05 -8.99
N ALA A 179 1.82 -1.98 -8.31
CA ALA A 179 0.93 -0.83 -8.39
C ALA A 179 1.67 0.45 -7.97
N GLY A 180 2.37 0.43 -6.84
CA GLY A 180 3.15 1.56 -6.37
C GLY A 180 4.31 1.91 -7.31
N PHE A 181 4.95 0.92 -7.94
CA PHE A 181 6.01 1.12 -8.94
C PHE A 181 5.49 1.86 -10.16
N LEU A 182 4.33 1.44 -10.68
CA LEU A 182 3.68 2.06 -11.84
C LEU A 182 3.29 3.51 -11.55
N LEU A 183 2.67 3.79 -10.40
CA LEU A 183 2.31 5.16 -10.04
C LEU A 183 3.56 6.04 -9.89
N ASP A 184 4.59 5.59 -9.18
CA ASP A 184 5.82 6.40 -9.02
C ASP A 184 6.62 6.54 -10.33
N GLN A 185 6.47 5.63 -11.30
CA GLN A 185 7.13 5.69 -12.61
C GLN A 185 6.38 6.58 -13.62
N PHE A 186 5.04 6.63 -13.55
CA PHE A 186 4.20 7.32 -14.52
C PHE A 186 3.37 8.41 -13.84
N PRO A 187 3.78 9.71 -13.89
CA PRO A 187 3.06 10.79 -13.19
C PRO A 187 1.60 10.94 -13.66
N VAL A 188 1.34 10.54 -14.91
CA VAL A 188 0.00 10.51 -15.50
C VAL A 188 -0.93 9.56 -14.75
N LEU A 189 -0.43 8.40 -14.33
CA LEU A 189 -1.20 7.44 -13.55
C LEU A 189 -1.34 7.91 -12.12
N ASP A 190 -0.25 8.38 -11.50
CA ASP A 190 -0.26 8.80 -10.10
C ASP A 190 -1.21 9.95 -9.81
N ARG A 191 -1.34 10.91 -10.73
CA ARG A 191 -2.32 11.99 -10.57
C ARG A 191 -3.76 11.49 -10.69
N MET A 192 -4.02 10.43 -11.46
CA MET A 192 -5.36 9.92 -11.75
C MET A 192 -5.82 8.82 -10.80
N PHE A 193 -4.90 8.03 -10.22
CA PHE A 193 -5.22 6.85 -9.44
C PHE A 193 -4.52 6.86 -8.09
N ALA A 194 -5.17 6.30 -7.08
CA ALA A 194 -4.56 5.99 -5.80
C ALA A 194 -5.19 4.72 -5.24
N LEU A 195 -4.38 3.84 -4.67
CA LEU A 195 -4.89 2.85 -3.72
C LEU A 195 -4.99 3.54 -2.37
N GLN A 196 -6.18 3.51 -1.78
CA GLN A 196 -6.43 4.06 -0.45
C GLN A 196 -7.04 2.99 0.47
N CYS A 197 -6.95 3.22 1.77
CA CYS A 197 -7.58 2.41 2.81
C CYS A 197 -8.50 3.29 3.65
N GLU A 198 -9.75 2.86 3.78
CA GLU A 198 -10.68 3.34 4.81
C GLU A 198 -10.55 2.42 6.02
N TRP A 199 -10.41 2.97 7.21
CA TRP A 199 -10.49 2.19 8.43
C TRP A 199 -11.45 2.84 9.43
N ILE A 200 -12.44 2.07 9.84
CA ILE A 200 -13.32 2.36 10.96
C ILE A 200 -13.23 1.16 11.91
N PRO A 201 -12.75 1.34 13.15
CA PRO A 201 -12.57 0.24 14.10
C PRO A 201 -13.80 -0.68 14.18
N SER A 202 -13.58 -1.97 13.94
CA SER A 202 -14.67 -2.95 13.98
C SER A 202 -15.26 -3.06 15.40
N LYS A 203 -16.42 -3.71 15.51
CA LYS A 203 -17.04 -3.96 16.82
C LYS A 203 -16.14 -4.81 17.73
N LYS A 204 -15.40 -5.77 17.15
CA LYS A 204 -14.45 -6.62 17.88
C LYS A 204 -13.31 -5.78 18.42
N PHE A 205 -12.68 -4.99 17.55
CA PHE A 205 -11.58 -4.11 17.91
C PHE A 205 -11.98 -3.16 19.04
N ARG A 206 -13.09 -2.42 18.89
CA ARG A 206 -13.54 -1.44 19.91
C ARG A 206 -13.85 -2.04 21.29
N LYS A 207 -14.31 -3.29 21.34
CA LYS A 207 -14.67 -3.95 22.60
C LYS A 207 -13.48 -4.58 23.30
N ASN A 208 -12.55 -5.11 22.52
CA ASN A 208 -11.42 -5.85 23.05
C ASN A 208 -10.15 -5.00 23.14
N PHE A 209 -10.17 -3.76 22.63
CA PHE A 209 -8.99 -2.89 22.57
C PHE A 209 -8.34 -2.74 23.94
N GLU A 210 -7.08 -3.20 24.00
CA GLU A 210 -6.22 -3.07 25.15
C GLU A 210 -4.84 -2.62 24.66
N PRO A 211 -4.38 -1.41 25.03
CA PRO A 211 -3.11 -0.87 24.53
C PRO A 211 -1.92 -1.79 24.82
N PHE A 212 -1.02 -1.94 23.86
CA PHE A 212 0.22 -2.72 23.98
C PHE A 212 -0.01 -4.23 24.25
N THR A 213 -1.09 -4.78 23.70
CA THR A 213 -1.42 -6.21 23.73
C THR A 213 -1.86 -6.68 22.35
N GLN A 214 -2.00 -8.00 22.17
CA GLN A 214 -2.52 -8.65 20.95
C GLN A 214 -3.90 -8.13 20.48
N ASN A 215 -4.62 -7.38 21.33
CA ASN A 215 -5.89 -6.75 20.98
C ASN A 215 -5.73 -5.32 20.41
N SER A 216 -4.50 -4.85 20.21
CA SER A 216 -4.19 -3.53 19.67
C SER A 216 -3.87 -3.54 18.18
N ASP A 217 -3.87 -4.72 17.55
CA ASP A 217 -3.55 -4.87 16.14
C ASP A 217 -4.58 -4.25 15.20
N VAL A 218 -4.23 -3.07 14.67
CA VAL A 218 -5.02 -2.34 13.68
C VAL A 218 -4.86 -2.93 12.27
N PHE A 219 -3.78 -3.65 12.00
CA PHE A 219 -3.46 -4.14 10.65
C PHE A 219 -4.31 -5.35 10.28
N THR A 220 -4.70 -6.18 11.25
CA THR A 220 -5.58 -7.34 11.05
C THR A 220 -7.04 -7.10 11.44
N ASP A 221 -7.44 -5.85 11.77
CA ASP A 221 -8.85 -5.48 11.94
C ASP A 221 -9.58 -5.38 10.57
N TYR A 222 -9.54 -6.45 9.79
CA TYR A 222 -10.05 -6.51 8.41
C TYR A 222 -11.53 -6.17 8.30
N SER A 223 -12.32 -6.55 9.31
CA SER A 223 -13.73 -6.17 9.42
C SER A 223 -13.95 -4.65 9.60
N GLY A 224 -12.92 -3.88 9.93
CA GLY A 224 -12.96 -2.42 9.99
C GLY A 224 -12.45 -1.74 8.72
N GLN A 225 -11.76 -2.47 7.84
CA GLN A 225 -11.05 -1.91 6.69
C GLN A 225 -11.90 -1.94 5.41
N LYS A 226 -11.65 -1.00 4.49
CA LYS A 226 -12.01 -1.11 3.07
C LYS A 226 -10.81 -0.71 2.23
N ILE A 227 -10.48 -1.51 1.22
CA ILE A 227 -9.42 -1.20 0.27
C ILE A 227 -10.05 -0.79 -1.04
N LEU A 228 -9.57 0.32 -1.61
CA LEU A 228 -10.26 1.00 -2.69
C LEU A 228 -9.29 1.60 -3.70
N LEU A 229 -9.64 1.47 -4.97
CA LEU A 229 -9.01 2.17 -6.07
C LEU A 229 -9.79 3.47 -6.32
N ALA A 230 -9.19 4.59 -5.91
CA ALA A 230 -9.74 5.92 -6.12
C ALA A 230 -9.29 6.47 -7.48
N THR A 231 -10.25 6.75 -8.36
CA THR A 231 -10.02 7.52 -9.59
C THR A 231 -10.23 8.99 -9.30
N LYS A 232 -9.12 9.72 -9.15
CA LYS A 232 -9.06 11.15 -8.83
C LYS A 232 -9.44 11.96 -10.08
N LEU A 233 -10.65 12.52 -10.10
CA LEU A 233 -11.11 13.29 -11.27
C LEU A 233 -10.25 14.55 -11.49
N GLY A 234 -9.73 15.16 -10.43
CA GLY A 234 -8.79 16.28 -10.56
C GLY A 234 -7.45 15.94 -11.20
N GLY A 235 -7.09 14.66 -11.33
CA GLY A 235 -5.95 14.20 -12.12
C GLY A 235 -6.22 14.15 -13.63
N ILE A 236 -7.47 14.29 -14.07
CA ILE A 236 -7.85 14.25 -15.47
C ILE A 236 -7.75 15.66 -16.05
N PRO A 237 -6.95 15.91 -17.11
CA PRO A 237 -6.63 17.27 -17.57
C PRO A 237 -7.84 18.18 -17.82
N TYR A 238 -8.91 17.65 -18.42
CA TYR A 238 -10.11 18.42 -18.71
C TYR A 238 -10.98 18.68 -17.48
N LEU A 239 -10.90 17.83 -16.45
CA LEU A 239 -11.69 17.95 -15.23
C LEU A 239 -10.96 18.74 -14.13
N SER A 240 -9.63 18.80 -14.17
CA SER A 240 -8.79 19.48 -13.17
C SER A 240 -9.07 20.99 -13.06
N ARG A 241 -9.68 21.58 -14.08
CA ARG A 241 -10.06 23.01 -14.13
C ARG A 241 -11.54 23.26 -13.80
N THR A 242 -12.26 22.22 -13.40
CA THR A 242 -13.70 22.29 -13.08
C THR A 242 -13.93 21.93 -11.61
N PRO A 243 -15.10 22.22 -11.01
CA PRO A 243 -15.42 21.76 -9.66
C PRO A 243 -15.35 20.24 -9.47
N LEU A 244 -15.41 19.45 -10.55
CA LEU A 244 -15.26 17.99 -10.50
C LEU A 244 -13.88 17.54 -10.01
N ARG A 245 -12.88 18.43 -9.99
CA ARG A 245 -11.54 18.14 -9.43
C ARG A 245 -11.58 17.67 -7.97
N TYR A 246 -12.61 18.07 -7.22
CA TYR A 246 -12.78 17.71 -5.81
C TYR A 246 -13.48 16.37 -5.61
N LEU A 247 -13.76 15.61 -6.67
CA LEU A 247 -14.42 14.31 -6.58
C LEU A 247 -13.49 13.16 -6.97
N ASN A 248 -13.72 12.00 -6.37
CA ASN A 248 -13.19 10.72 -6.83
C ASN A 248 -14.35 9.80 -7.25
N VAL A 249 -14.04 8.90 -8.18
CA VAL A 249 -14.86 7.70 -8.45
C VAL A 249 -14.14 6.52 -7.84
N ASP A 250 -14.79 5.84 -6.91
CA ASP A 250 -14.17 4.83 -6.07
C ASP A 250 -14.69 3.44 -6.40
N LEU A 251 -13.77 2.50 -6.64
CA LEU A 251 -14.07 1.07 -6.68
C LEU A 251 -13.49 0.44 -5.42
N GLY A 252 -14.35 0.05 -4.48
CA GLY A 252 -13.91 -0.45 -3.18
C GLY A 252 -14.37 -1.87 -2.89
N TYR A 253 -13.53 -2.60 -2.18
CA TYR A 253 -13.78 -3.93 -1.68
C TYR A 253 -13.68 -3.97 -0.16
N TYR A 254 -14.57 -4.74 0.48
CA TYR A 254 -14.48 -5.00 1.91
C TYR A 254 -15.19 -6.28 2.36
N ALA A 255 -14.58 -6.98 3.32
CA ALA A 255 -15.18 -8.11 3.99
C ALA A 255 -15.58 -7.76 5.44
N ARG A 256 -16.64 -8.39 5.96
CA ARG A 256 -17.12 -8.20 7.34
C ARG A 256 -17.49 -9.55 7.94
N GLY A 257 -17.25 -9.73 9.23
CA GLY A 257 -17.75 -10.86 10.00
C GLY A 257 -16.82 -12.05 10.11
N TYR A 258 -15.84 -12.17 9.21
CA TYR A 258 -14.87 -13.26 9.25
C TYR A 258 -14.13 -13.31 10.60
N TYR A 259 -14.02 -14.52 11.15
CA TYR A 259 -13.39 -14.83 12.45
C TYR A 259 -13.87 -13.93 13.60
N ASN A 260 -15.16 -13.57 13.57
CA ASN A 260 -15.75 -12.59 14.46
C ASN A 260 -17.28 -12.80 14.66
N ASN A 261 -17.66 -13.17 15.89
CA ASN A 261 -19.06 -13.45 16.27
C ASN A 261 -19.89 -12.17 16.54
N TYR A 262 -19.32 -10.98 16.35
CA TYR A 262 -20.02 -9.69 16.46
C TYR A 262 -20.85 -9.32 15.22
N TYR A 263 -20.82 -10.16 14.18
CA TYR A 263 -21.62 -10.03 12.96
C TYR A 263 -22.52 -11.26 12.79
N LYS A 264 -23.73 -11.07 12.25
CA LYS A 264 -24.68 -12.16 11.97
C LYS A 264 -24.30 -13.00 10.74
N SER A 265 -23.44 -12.47 9.89
CA SER A 265 -23.03 -13.13 8.65
C SER A 265 -21.66 -12.62 8.24
N ASN A 266 -20.88 -13.50 7.63
CA ASN A 266 -19.71 -13.17 6.86
C ASN A 266 -20.17 -12.61 5.51
N THR A 267 -19.66 -11.44 5.12
CA THR A 267 -20.02 -10.80 3.85
C THR A 267 -18.79 -10.32 3.12
N GLN A 268 -18.80 -10.45 1.80
CA GLN A 268 -17.84 -9.82 0.89
C GLN A 268 -18.58 -8.84 0.00
N ASN A 269 -18.07 -7.63 -0.10
CA ASN A 269 -18.79 -6.54 -0.74
C ASN A 269 -17.87 -5.82 -1.70
N LEU A 270 -18.38 -5.57 -2.90
CA LEU A 270 -17.81 -4.65 -3.88
C LEU A 270 -18.73 -3.43 -3.96
N TYR A 271 -18.18 -2.23 -4.07
CA TYR A 271 -18.98 -1.04 -4.28
C TYR A 271 -18.34 -0.09 -5.29
N LEU A 272 -19.20 0.65 -5.98
CA LEU A 272 -18.86 1.81 -6.79
C LEU A 272 -19.42 3.04 -6.06
N GLY A 273 -18.58 4.04 -5.81
CA GLY A 273 -18.95 5.21 -5.03
C GLY A 273 -18.34 6.52 -5.52
N LEU A 274 -18.78 7.60 -4.89
CA LEU A 274 -18.24 8.95 -5.06
C LEU A 274 -17.74 9.47 -3.71
N SER A 275 -16.53 10.00 -3.67
CA SER A 275 -15.95 10.63 -2.48
C SER A 275 -15.31 11.98 -2.80
N VAL A 276 -14.95 12.71 -1.75
CA VAL A 276 -14.21 13.97 -1.88
C VAL A 276 -12.73 13.67 -2.07
N ASN A 277 -12.11 14.32 -3.05
CA ASN A 277 -10.67 14.35 -3.22
C ASN A 277 -10.04 15.29 -2.17
N TYR A 278 -9.86 14.76 -0.96
CA TYR A 278 -9.27 15.52 0.15
C TYR A 278 -7.84 15.96 -0.14
N SER A 279 -7.08 15.22 -0.96
CA SER A 279 -5.75 15.65 -1.38
C SER A 279 -5.83 17.02 -2.08
N ILE A 280 -6.66 17.13 -3.12
CA ILE A 280 -6.84 18.39 -3.85
C ILE A 280 -7.52 19.46 -2.98
N ALA A 281 -8.50 19.10 -2.16
CA ALA A 281 -9.18 20.05 -1.29
C ALA A 281 -8.22 20.72 -0.31
N PHE A 282 -7.37 19.95 0.38
CA PHE A 282 -6.36 20.51 1.28
C PHE A 282 -5.25 21.24 0.54
N GLY A 283 -4.90 20.80 -0.67
CA GLY A 283 -3.94 21.49 -1.53
C GLY A 283 -4.36 22.91 -1.90
N ASP A 284 -5.66 23.15 -2.10
CA ASP A 284 -6.19 24.49 -2.40
C ASP A 284 -6.51 25.32 -1.15
N LEU A 285 -6.92 24.68 -0.04
CA LEU A 285 -7.33 25.37 1.18
C LEU A 285 -6.14 25.84 2.02
N LEU A 286 -5.02 25.11 1.98
CA LEU A 286 -3.84 25.40 2.81
C LEU A 286 -2.75 26.13 2.01
N PRO A 287 -2.00 27.06 2.63
CA PRO A 287 -0.85 27.66 1.99
C PRO A 287 0.18 26.62 1.52
N THR A 288 0.79 26.88 0.36
CA THR A 288 1.89 26.06 -0.16
C THR A 288 2.99 25.90 0.88
N GLY A 289 3.33 24.65 1.20
CA GLY A 289 4.37 24.30 2.17
C GLY A 289 4.17 22.90 2.75
N TYR A 290 4.98 22.59 3.77
CA TYR A 290 5.02 21.26 4.40
C TYR A 290 3.67 20.76 4.91
N THR A 291 2.87 21.64 5.52
CA THR A 291 1.55 21.26 6.05
C THR A 291 0.62 20.80 4.92
N SER A 292 0.51 21.60 3.85
CA SER A 292 -0.34 21.30 2.70
C SER A 292 0.10 20.01 2.00
N SER A 293 1.40 19.83 1.76
CA SER A 293 1.92 18.63 1.09
C SER A 293 1.78 17.36 1.95
N THR A 294 1.88 17.49 3.27
CA THR A 294 1.65 16.40 4.23
C THR A 294 0.20 15.92 4.19
N PHE A 295 -0.77 16.83 4.30
CA PHE A 295 -2.19 16.44 4.17
C PHE A 295 -2.49 15.85 2.80
N GLN A 296 -1.98 16.46 1.73
CA GLN A 296 -2.10 15.92 0.38
C GLN A 296 -1.60 14.49 0.26
N SER A 297 -0.47 14.19 0.91
CA SER A 297 0.14 12.86 0.91
C SER A 297 -0.66 11.87 1.75
N ILE A 298 -1.08 12.25 2.97
CA ILE A 298 -1.91 11.40 3.83
C ILE A 298 -3.18 10.96 3.10
N PHE A 299 -3.90 11.89 2.47
CA PHE A 299 -5.14 11.58 1.74
C PHE A 299 -4.93 10.91 0.38
N ASN A 300 -3.69 10.67 -0.05
CA ASN A 300 -3.41 9.73 -1.15
C ASN A 300 -3.38 8.27 -0.69
N TYR A 301 -3.34 8.00 0.63
CA TYR A 301 -3.35 6.65 1.20
C TYR A 301 -4.56 6.41 2.11
N TYR A 302 -5.02 7.43 2.84
CA TYR A 302 -6.19 7.32 3.71
C TYR A 302 -7.45 7.77 3.00
N HIS A 303 -8.49 6.96 3.08
CA HIS A 303 -9.82 7.27 2.59
C HIS A 303 -10.73 7.64 3.76
N VAL A 304 -11.33 8.84 3.68
CA VAL A 304 -12.25 9.31 4.71
C VAL A 304 -13.58 8.55 4.57
N PRO A 305 -14.17 8.04 5.66
CA PRO A 305 -15.38 7.22 5.63
C PRO A 305 -16.67 8.04 5.40
N LEU A 306 -16.71 8.81 4.33
CA LEU A 306 -17.83 9.68 3.94
C LEU A 306 -18.22 9.48 2.47
N THR A 307 -18.03 8.27 1.98
CA THR A 307 -18.25 7.91 0.57
C THR A 307 -19.72 7.62 0.31
N LEU A 308 -20.23 8.23 -0.77
CA LEU A 308 -21.55 7.92 -1.29
C LEU A 308 -21.45 6.62 -2.12
N GLU A 309 -21.84 5.50 -1.52
CA GLU A 309 -21.89 4.19 -2.20
C GLU A 309 -23.06 4.18 -3.22
N ALA A 310 -22.80 4.63 -4.45
CA ALA A 310 -23.78 4.72 -5.53
C ALA A 310 -24.34 3.36 -5.94
N LYS A 311 -23.51 2.31 -5.91
CA LYS A 311 -23.93 0.93 -6.12
C LYS A 311 -23.09 -0.03 -5.30
N LYS A 312 -23.74 -1.00 -4.67
CA LYS A 312 -23.11 -2.04 -3.88
C LYS A 312 -23.54 -3.42 -4.38
N TRP A 313 -22.58 -4.32 -4.47
CA TRP A 313 -22.77 -5.74 -4.75
C TRP A 313 -22.29 -6.54 -3.55
N GLU A 314 -23.19 -7.31 -2.98
CA GLU A 314 -22.82 -8.35 -2.03
C GLU A 314 -22.43 -9.59 -2.84
N LEU A 315 -21.14 -9.89 -2.87
CA LEU A 315 -20.59 -11.00 -3.65
C LEU A 315 -20.80 -12.33 -2.93
N VAL A 316 -20.69 -12.30 -1.59
CA VAL A 316 -20.81 -13.47 -0.72
C VAL A 316 -21.56 -13.07 0.54
N ARG A 317 -22.47 -13.94 0.99
CA ARG A 317 -23.06 -13.93 2.33
C ARG A 317 -23.11 -15.34 2.87
N VAL A 318 -22.47 -15.55 4.01
CA VAL A 318 -22.54 -16.80 4.77
C VAL A 318 -23.08 -16.46 6.15
N PRO A 319 -24.26 -16.94 6.55
CA PRO A 319 -24.74 -16.79 7.92
C PRO A 319 -23.73 -17.35 8.92
N ASN A 320 -23.47 -16.63 10.00
CA ASN A 320 -22.70 -17.17 11.12
C ASN A 320 -23.65 -18.10 11.87
N ASN A 321 -23.50 -19.41 11.68
CA ASN A 321 -24.36 -20.44 12.27
C ASN A 321 -24.11 -20.65 13.78
N ASP A 322 -23.53 -19.67 14.46
CA ASP A 322 -23.29 -19.74 15.90
C ASP A 322 -24.58 -19.38 16.68
N GLU A 323 -25.59 -20.24 16.55
CA GLU A 323 -26.33 -20.71 17.73
C GLU A 323 -25.52 -21.86 18.32
N PHE A 324 -24.54 -21.53 19.17
CA PHE A 324 -23.91 -22.46 20.11
C PHE A 324 -24.03 -21.88 21.52
#